data_AF-A0A1F4EU57-F1
#
_entry.id   AF-A0A1F4EU57-F1
#
_cell.length_a   1.000
_cell.length_b   1.000
_cell.length_c   1.000
_cell.angle_alpha   90.00
_cell.angle_beta   90.00
_cell.angle_gamma   90.00
#
_symmetry.space_group_name_H-M   'P 1'
#
loop_
_entity.id
_entity.type
_entity.pdbx_description
1 polymer ?
#
loop_
_entity_poly.entity_id
_entity_poly.type
_entity_poly.pdbx_seq_one_letter_code
_entity_poly.pdbx_strand_id
1 'polypeptide(L)'
;MSISEKPVRQSVSLPARVASRVKSLAKTSSTSANRIIVELIESGIEAREQERKRFFELADRLAHSRDAEDQKRLKAELARMTFGE
;
A
#
# COMPACT_ATOMS: atom_id res chain seq x y z
N MET A 1 5.44 16.53 -27.72
CA MET A 1 4.14 15.82 -27.75
C MET A 1 4.02 15.05 -26.45
N SER A 2 3.16 15.52 -25.55
CA SER A 2 2.87 14.82 -24.29
C SER A 2 2.10 13.56 -24.62
N ILE A 3 2.67 12.41 -24.30
CA ILE A 3 2.01 11.11 -24.47
C ILE A 3 0.88 11.09 -23.43
N SER A 4 -0.34 11.46 -23.80
CA SER A 4 -1.50 11.21 -22.94
C SER A 4 -1.62 9.70 -22.80
N GLU A 5 -1.34 9.19 -21.61
CA GLU A 5 -1.57 7.79 -21.28
C GLU A 5 -3.04 7.46 -21.57
N LYS A 6 -3.26 6.54 -22.50
CA LYS A 6 -4.61 6.15 -22.91
C LYS A 6 -5.24 5.37 -21.75
N PRO A 7 -6.39 5.79 -21.21
CA PRO A 7 -7.03 5.07 -20.11
C PRO A 7 -7.45 3.67 -20.60
N VAL A 8 -6.99 2.63 -19.89
CA VAL A 8 -7.37 1.25 -20.16
C VAL A 8 -8.57 0.89 -19.28
N ARG A 9 -9.69 0.51 -19.89
CA ARG A 9 -10.90 0.12 -19.17
C ARG A 9 -10.72 -1.26 -18.55
N GLN A 10 -10.83 -1.33 -17.22
CA GLN A 10 -10.85 -2.57 -16.44
C GLN A 10 -12.20 -2.68 -15.71
N SER A 11 -12.84 -3.84 -15.75
CA SER A 11 -14.09 -4.09 -15.01
C SER A 11 -13.81 -5.02 -13.83
N VAL A 12 -14.07 -4.53 -12.62
CA VAL A 12 -13.85 -5.27 -11.38
C VAL A 12 -15.17 -5.44 -10.64
N SER A 13 -15.47 -6.67 -10.23
CA SER A 13 -16.61 -6.96 -9.37
C SER A 13 -16.20 -6.75 -7.92
N LEU A 14 -16.94 -5.93 -7.19
CA LEU A 14 -16.67 -5.63 -5.79
C LEU A 14 -17.62 -6.42 -4.88
N PRO A 15 -17.13 -7.04 -3.79
CA PRO A 15 -17.99 -7.58 -2.75
C PRO A 15 -18.95 -6.52 -2.21
N ALA A 16 -20.17 -6.91 -1.83
CA ALA A 16 -21.24 -5.97 -1.44
C ALA A 16 -20.80 -4.97 -0.35
N ARG A 17 -20.05 -5.44 0.66
CA ARG A 17 -19.50 -4.60 1.75
C ARG A 17 -18.50 -3.56 1.25
N VAL A 18 -17.69 -3.90 0.25
CA VAL A 18 -16.72 -2.97 -0.33
C VAL A 18 -17.44 -1.94 -1.19
N ALA A 19 -18.39 -2.39 -2.02
CA ALA A 19 -19.20 -1.51 -2.85
C ALA A 19 -20.00 -0.48 -2.03
N SER A 20 -20.58 -0.87 -0.89
CA SER A 20 -21.29 0.05 0.00
C SER A 20 -20.35 1.09 0.63
N ARG A 21 -19.14 0.69 1.01
CA ARG A 21 -18.13 1.59 1.58
C ARG A 21 -17.64 2.61 0.55
N VAL A 22 -17.34 2.17 -0.67
CA VAL A 22 -16.96 3.05 -1.78
C VAL A 22 -18.07 4.07 -2.07
N LYS A 23 -19.33 3.65 -2.14
CA LYS A 23 -20.47 4.56 -2.35
C LYS A 23 -20.59 5.59 -1.22
N SER A 24 -20.37 5.18 0.03
CA SER A 24 -20.43 6.06 1.19
C SER A 24 -19.31 7.11 1.14
N LEU A 25 -18.07 6.69 0.84
CA LEU A 25 -16.93 7.60 0.66
C LEU A 25 -17.16 8.58 -0.49
N ALA A 26 -17.66 8.10 -1.63
CA ALA A 26 -17.97 8.94 -2.77
C ALA A 26 -19.00 10.03 -2.43
N LYS A 27 -20.03 9.68 -1.65
CA LYS A 27 -21.04 10.64 -1.17
C LYS A 27 -20.44 11.68 -0.22
N THR A 28 -19.61 11.25 0.73
CA THR A 28 -18.96 12.17 1.69
C THR A 28 -17.99 13.13 1.01
N SER A 29 -17.26 12.65 0.00
CA SER A 29 -16.27 13.44 -0.74
C SER A 29 -16.83 14.16 -1.96
N SER A 30 -18.15 14.15 -2.18
CA SER A 30 -18.82 14.76 -3.34
C SER A 30 -18.18 14.39 -4.69
N THR A 31 -17.75 13.15 -4.84
CA THR A 31 -17.03 12.66 -6.03
C THR A 31 -17.65 11.36 -6.54
N SER A 32 -17.22 10.91 -7.72
CA SER A 32 -17.72 9.66 -8.29
C SER A 32 -17.15 8.44 -7.57
N ALA A 33 -17.93 7.36 -7.50
CA ALA A 33 -17.44 6.07 -7.01
C ALA A 33 -16.21 5.58 -7.79
N ASN A 34 -16.15 5.86 -9.09
CA ASN A 34 -15.00 5.51 -9.92
C ASN A 34 -13.72 6.24 -9.46
N ARG A 35 -13.83 7.54 -9.15
CA ARG A 35 -12.70 8.33 -8.65
C ARG A 35 -12.17 7.77 -7.32
N ILE A 36 -13.07 7.46 -6.38
CA ILE A 36 -12.69 6.81 -5.11
C ILE A 36 -12.00 5.46 -5.36
N ILE A 37 -12.50 4.64 -6.28
CA ILE A 37 -11.89 3.35 -6.60
C ILE A 37 -10.46 3.54 -7.11
N VAL A 38 -10.26 4.46 -8.05
CA VAL A 38 -8.92 4.75 -8.60
C VAL A 38 -7.98 5.22 -7.50
N GLU A 39 -8.40 6.21 -6.69
CA GLU A 39 -7.57 6.75 -5.61
C GLU A 39 -7.20 5.69 -4.56
N LEU A 40 -8.15 4.82 -4.19
CA LEU A 40 -7.89 3.72 -3.26
C LEU A 40 -6.94 2.67 -3.85
N ILE A 41 -7.01 2.40 -5.15
CA ILE A 41 -6.10 1.48 -5.83
C ILE A 41 -4.70 2.07 -5.89
N GLU A 42 -4.56 3.33 -6.31
CA GLU A 42 -3.27 4.04 -6.37
C GLU A 42 -2.62 4.09 -4.98
N SER A 43 -3.38 4.51 -3.96
CA SER A 43 -2.91 4.55 -2.57
C SER A 43 -2.54 3.16 -2.05
N GLY A 44 -3.31 2.13 -2.40
CA GLY A 44 -3.02 0.74 -2.00
C GLY A 44 -1.76 0.18 -2.66
N ILE A 45 -1.52 0.51 -3.92
CA ILE A 45 -0.28 0.15 -4.63
C ILE A 45 0.90 0.88 -3.99
N GLU A 46 0.77 2.18 -3.74
CA GLU A 46 1.82 2.96 -3.10
C GLU A 46 2.13 2.45 -1.70
N ALA A 47 1.11 2.15 -0.89
CA ALA A 47 1.29 1.61 0.45
C ALA A 47 2.08 0.29 0.44
N ARG A 48 1.79 -0.62 -0.49
CA ARG A 48 2.56 -1.86 -0.67
C ARG A 48 4.01 -1.60 -1.09
N GLU A 49 4.23 -0.64 -1.97
CA GLU A 49 5.58 -0.28 -2.41
C GLU A 49 6.39 0.35 -1.26
N GLN A 50 5.76 1.21 -0.46
CA GLN A 50 6.39 1.81 0.72
C GLN A 50 6.71 0.75 1.79
N GLU A 51 5.81 -0.20 2.05
CA GLU A 51 6.04 -1.31 2.96
C GLU A 51 7.25 -2.16 2.51
N ARG A 52 7.31 -2.48 1.20
CA ARG A 52 8.43 -3.20 0.61
C ARG A 52 9.75 -2.43 0.75
N LYS A 53 9.75 -1.11 0.50
CA LYS A 53 10.94 -0.27 0.67
C LYS A 53 11.44 -0.27 2.12
N ARG A 54 10.54 -0.05 3.08
CA ARG A 54 10.87 -0.08 4.52
C ARG A 54 11.46 -1.42 4.94
N PHE A 55 10.89 -2.52 4.43
CA PHE A 55 11.42 -3.86 4.68
C PHE A 55 12.87 -3.99 4.21
N PHE A 56 13.17 -3.57 2.97
CA PHE A 56 14.54 -3.62 2.46
C PHE A 56 15.50 -2.69 3.21
N GLU A 57 15.07 -1.50 3.61
CA GLU A 57 15.88 -0.60 4.44
C GLU A 57 16.22 -1.21 5.80
N LEU A 58 15.27 -1.89 6.45
CA LEU A 58 15.50 -2.59 7.71
C LEU A 58 16.45 -3.77 7.54
N ALA A 59 16.32 -4.53 6.45
CA ALA A 59 17.21 -5.64 6.12
C ALA A 59 18.64 -5.15 5.85
N ASP A 60 18.79 -4.04 5.12
CA ASP A 60 20.09 -3.44 4.84
C ASP A 60 20.75 -2.91 6.13
N ARG A 61 19.99 -2.22 6.98
CA ARG A 61 20.47 -1.78 8.31
C ARG A 61 20.89 -2.96 9.18
N LEU A 62 20.17 -4.07 9.14
CA LEU A 62 20.52 -5.28 9.88
C LEU A 62 21.84 -5.88 9.38
N ALA A 63 22.04 -5.93 8.06
CA ALA A 63 23.27 -6.46 7.46
C ALA A 63 24.51 -5.62 7.81
N HIS A 64 24.36 -4.30 7.95
CA HIS A 64 25.45 -3.37 8.25
C HIS A 64 25.65 -3.07 9.74
N SER A 65 24.67 -3.39 10.59
CA SER A 65 24.78 -3.16 12.04
C SER A 65 25.82 -4.08 12.68
N ARG A 66 26.69 -3.50 13.50
CA ARG A 66 27.69 -4.23 14.31
C ARG A 66 27.32 -4.29 15.79
N ASP A 67 26.26 -3.59 16.18
CA ASP A 67 25.77 -3.57 17.56
C ASP A 67 24.74 -4.68 17.78
N ALA A 68 24.94 -5.48 18.82
CA ALA A 68 24.13 -6.67 19.09
C ALA A 68 22.69 -6.31 19.52
N GLU A 69 22.50 -5.20 20.22
CA GLU A 69 21.18 -4.74 20.65
C GLU A 69 20.38 -4.19 19.47
N ASP A 70 21.03 -3.44 18.58
CA ASP A 70 20.42 -2.95 17.34
C ASP A 70 20.07 -4.09 16.39
N GLN A 71 20.93 -5.10 16.24
CA GLN A 71 20.60 -6.29 15.44
C GLN A 71 19.37 -7.03 15.99
N LYS A 72 19.24 -7.13 17.31
CA LYS A 72 18.09 -7.78 17.96
C LYS A 72 16.79 -7.01 17.71
N ARG A 73 16.83 -5.68 17.80
CA ARG A 73 15.69 -4.80 17.51
C ARG A 73 15.27 -4.89 16.05
N LEU A 74 16.22 -4.79 15.12
CA LEU A 74 15.96 -4.87 13.67
C LEU A 74 15.41 -6.24 13.26
N LYS A 75 15.90 -7.34 13.85
CA LYS A 75 15.34 -8.68 13.63
C LYS A 75 13.89 -8.79 14.10
N ALA A 76 13.56 -8.25 15.27
CA ALA A 76 12.19 -8.26 15.78
C ALA A 76 11.24 -7.44 14.90
N GLU A 77 11.70 -6.28 14.40
CA GLU A 77 10.92 -5.42 13.52
C GLU A 77 10.67 -6.08 12.15
N LEU A 78 11.69 -6.70 11.56
CA LEU A 78 11.55 -7.48 10.32
C LEU A 78 10.62 -8.69 10.48
N ALA A 79 10.70 -9.39 11.60
CA ALA A 79 9.82 -10.53 11.89
C ALA A 79 8.36 -10.08 11.96
N ARG A 80 8.08 -8.96 12.64
CA ARG A 80 6.74 -8.38 12.73
C ARG A 80 6.19 -7.96 11.36
N MET A 81 7.02 -7.36 10.51
CA MET A 81 6.59 -6.99 9.15
C MET A 81 6.37 -8.19 8.22
N THR A 82 7.06 -9.31 8.45
CA THR A 82 6.99 -10.48 7.56
C THR A 82 5.91 -11.48 7.97
N PHE A 83 5.80 -11.75 9.27
CA PHE A 83 4.99 -12.84 9.80
C PHE A 83 3.75 -12.35 10.57
N GLY A 84 3.69 -11.06 10.91
CA GLY A 84 2.47 -10.42 11.38
C GLY A 84 1.87 -11.00 12.67
N GLU A 85 2.69 -11.48 13.62
CA GLU A 85 2.21 -11.84 14.97
C GLU A 85 1.33 -10.74 15.59
#